data_AF-J9ZVA6-F1
#
_entry.id   AF-J9ZVA6-F1
#
_cell.length_a   1.000
_cell.length_b   1.000
_cell.length_c   1.000
_cell.angle_alpha   90.00
_cell.angle_beta   90.00
_cell.angle_gamma   90.00
#
_symmetry.space_group_name_H-M   'P 1'
#
loop_
_entity.id
_entity.type
_entity.pdbx_description
1 polymer ?
#
loop_
_entity_poly.entity_id
_entity_poly.type
_entity_poly.pdbx_seq_one_letter_code
_entity_poly.pdbx_strand_id
1 'polypeptide(L)'
;KEGVLIKNAEVLEVMEKVDTVVVDKTGTLTQGRPEVTGIETFGDWNEKEVVKLAAAVEAQSEHPLAQAVVRRAKTDELSVPDAVDFNSITGGGVQASVDGQQVLIGKADLLDGQSIGGVDAGRERATQHQSEGATVIFIAVDGKLAAIMAITDPIKESTPAALKTLHELGLKVVMLTGDAQPTAKAVAEKLGIDEFHAGVSPEDKHDFVKRLKDEGKVVAMAGDGINDA
;
A
#
# COMPACT_ATOMS: atom_id res chain seq x y z
N LYS A 1 18.94 -24.35 7.21
CA LYS A 1 19.92 -23.97 6.17
C LYS A 1 19.33 -23.00 5.14
N GLU A 2 18.04 -23.10 4.81
CA GLU A 2 17.35 -22.20 3.85
C GLU A 2 16.43 -21.13 4.51
N GLY A 3 16.60 -20.83 5.80
CA GLY A 3 15.77 -19.80 6.48
C GLY A 3 14.28 -20.13 6.69
N VAL A 4 13.81 -21.31 6.31
CA VAL A 4 12.40 -21.74 6.51
C VAL A 4 12.20 -22.31 7.91
N LEU A 5 11.25 -21.73 8.66
CA LEU A 5 10.81 -22.22 9.97
C LEU A 5 9.42 -22.85 9.83
N ILE A 6 9.31 -24.14 10.15
CA ILE A 6 8.07 -24.90 10.04
C ILE A 6 7.53 -25.14 11.45
N LYS A 7 6.29 -24.70 11.71
CA LYS A 7 5.68 -24.80 13.06
C LYS A 7 5.40 -26.24 13.48
N ASN A 8 4.91 -27.09 12.58
CA ASN A 8 4.66 -28.51 12.84
C ASN A 8 4.73 -29.35 11.55
N ALA A 9 4.81 -30.68 11.68
CA ALA A 9 4.96 -31.59 10.54
C ALA A 9 3.73 -31.65 9.63
N GLU A 10 2.53 -31.42 10.18
CA GLU A 10 1.26 -31.41 9.41
C GLU A 10 1.26 -30.35 8.31
N VAL A 11 1.95 -29.22 8.50
CA VAL A 11 2.09 -28.18 7.46
C VAL A 11 2.76 -28.73 6.20
N LEU A 12 3.73 -29.65 6.31
CA LEU A 12 4.40 -30.21 5.13
C LEU A 12 3.43 -31.05 4.29
N GLU A 13 2.57 -31.84 4.92
CA GLU A 13 1.57 -32.66 4.23
C GLU A 13 0.49 -31.81 3.55
N VAL A 14 0.15 -30.66 4.14
CA VAL A 14 -0.80 -29.71 3.53
C VAL A 14 -0.16 -28.98 2.36
N MET A 15 1.11 -28.56 2.49
CA MET A 15 1.84 -27.82 1.45
C MET A 15 1.97 -28.61 0.15
N GLU A 16 2.08 -29.94 0.20
CA GLU A 16 2.09 -30.80 -1.00
C GLU A 16 0.78 -30.70 -1.80
N LYS A 17 -0.34 -30.44 -1.12
CA LYS A 17 -1.67 -30.39 -1.73
C LYS A 17 -2.08 -29.00 -2.21
N VAL A 18 -1.29 -27.97 -1.89
CA VAL A 18 -1.60 -26.58 -2.27
C VAL A 18 -1.69 -26.48 -3.78
N ASP A 19 -2.74 -25.83 -4.26
CA ASP A 19 -2.96 -25.55 -5.69
C ASP A 19 -2.97 -24.05 -5.98
N THR A 20 -3.19 -23.22 -4.96
CA THR A 20 -3.32 -21.77 -5.08
C THR A 20 -2.49 -21.08 -3.99
N VAL A 21 -1.63 -20.15 -4.40
CA VAL A 21 -0.85 -19.29 -3.51
C VAL A 21 -1.42 -17.88 -3.57
N VAL A 22 -2.01 -17.44 -2.46
CA VAL A 22 -2.42 -16.05 -2.27
C VAL A 22 -1.24 -15.29 -1.67
N VAL A 23 -0.92 -14.13 -2.24
CA VAL A 23 0.20 -13.30 -1.80
C VAL A 23 -0.29 -11.89 -1.47
N ASP A 24 0.12 -11.34 -0.33
CA ASP A 24 0.09 -9.89 -0.15
C ASP A 24 1.16 -9.24 -1.03
N LYS A 25 0.94 -7.97 -1.40
CA LYS A 25 1.93 -7.21 -2.17
C LYS A 25 3.06 -6.69 -1.27
N THR A 26 2.73 -5.92 -0.25
CA THR A 26 3.68 -5.07 0.48
C THR A 26 4.54 -5.94 1.40
N GLY A 27 5.87 -5.80 1.33
CA GLY A 27 6.78 -6.59 2.16
C GLY A 27 6.91 -8.07 1.78
N THR A 28 5.99 -8.61 0.98
CA THR A 28 6.02 -9.98 0.46
C THR A 28 6.62 -10.02 -0.94
N LEU A 29 5.95 -9.44 -1.94
CA LEU A 29 6.46 -9.31 -3.31
C LEU A 29 7.48 -8.16 -3.44
N THR A 30 7.32 -7.14 -2.60
CA THR A 30 8.15 -5.95 -2.53
C THR A 30 9.06 -5.95 -1.30
N GLN A 31 10.03 -5.04 -1.26
CA GLN A 31 11.05 -4.98 -0.21
C GLN A 31 10.50 -4.60 1.17
N GLY A 32 9.25 -4.11 1.25
CA GLY A 32 8.66 -3.62 2.49
C GLY A 32 9.27 -2.30 2.95
N ARG A 33 9.90 -1.57 2.01
CA ARG A 33 10.60 -0.31 2.26
C ARG A 33 10.10 0.73 1.25
N PRO A 34 8.84 1.18 1.40
CA PRO A 34 8.29 2.20 0.53
C PRO A 34 9.08 3.51 0.62
N GLU A 35 9.21 4.21 -0.50
CA GLU A 35 9.88 5.51 -0.60
C GLU A 35 9.00 6.48 -1.41
N VAL A 36 8.99 7.76 -1.01
CA VAL A 36 8.32 8.82 -1.76
C VAL A 36 9.15 9.12 -3.00
N THR A 37 8.63 8.77 -4.18
CA THR A 37 9.30 8.87 -5.48
C THR A 37 8.81 10.06 -6.31
N GLY A 38 7.61 10.57 -6.03
CA GLY A 38 7.05 11.73 -6.72
C GLY A 38 6.16 12.55 -5.81
N ILE A 39 6.16 13.87 -6.01
CA ILE A 39 5.27 14.81 -5.32
C ILE A 39 4.76 15.79 -6.38
N GLU A 40 3.45 15.92 -6.48
CA GLU A 40 2.81 16.91 -7.34
C GLU A 40 1.92 17.80 -6.47
N THR A 41 2.21 19.10 -6.44
CA THR A 41 1.41 20.08 -5.70
C THR A 41 0.35 20.73 -6.60
N PHE A 42 -0.72 21.21 -5.96
CA PHE A 42 -1.83 21.91 -6.61
C PHE A 42 -1.96 23.32 -6.05
N GLY A 43 -2.41 24.27 -6.87
CA GLY A 43 -2.51 25.68 -6.47
C GLY A 43 -1.13 26.28 -6.17
N ASP A 44 -1.05 27.08 -5.10
CA ASP A 44 0.17 27.81 -4.72
C ASP A 44 1.03 27.07 -3.67
N TRP A 45 0.76 25.78 -3.43
CA TRP A 45 1.46 24.99 -2.43
C TRP A 45 2.91 24.70 -2.81
N ASN A 46 3.83 24.93 -1.86
CA ASN A 46 5.22 24.52 -1.98
C ASN A 46 5.39 23.04 -1.60
N GLU A 47 6.19 22.31 -2.37
CA GLU A 47 6.47 20.89 -2.11
C GLU A 47 6.98 20.64 -0.69
N LYS A 48 7.94 21.43 -0.20
CA LYS A 48 8.53 21.24 1.13
C LYS A 48 7.54 21.54 2.25
N GLU A 49 6.63 22.49 2.05
CA GLU A 49 5.59 22.80 3.03
C GLU A 49 4.61 21.64 3.16
N VAL A 50 4.15 21.10 2.03
CA VAL A 50 3.28 19.92 2.02
C VAL A 50 3.98 18.72 2.67
N VAL A 51 5.27 18.47 2.37
CA VAL A 51 6.01 17.36 2.99
C VAL A 51 6.10 17.53 4.50
N LYS A 52 6.33 18.75 5.00
CA LYS A 52 6.35 19.02 6.45
C LYS A 52 5.01 18.72 7.10
N LEU A 53 3.91 19.22 6.53
CA LEU A 53 2.57 19.01 7.04
C LEU A 53 2.22 17.52 7.02
N ALA A 54 2.49 16.85 5.90
CA ALA A 54 2.20 15.43 5.74
C ALA A 54 3.01 14.57 6.72
N ALA A 55 4.31 14.85 6.88
CA ALA A 55 5.16 14.13 7.81
C ALA A 55 4.76 14.36 9.28
N ALA A 56 4.26 15.54 9.63
CA ALA A 56 3.76 15.81 10.98
C ALA A 56 2.57 14.93 11.34
N VAL A 57 1.61 14.79 10.43
CA VAL A 57 0.45 13.88 10.63
C VAL A 57 0.89 12.42 10.63
N GLU A 58 1.68 12.01 9.63
CA GLU A 58 2.11 10.61 9.46
C GLU A 58 3.07 10.12 10.55
N ALA A 59 3.72 11.01 11.29
CA ALA A 59 4.60 10.65 12.41
C ALA A 59 3.88 9.87 13.53
N GLN A 60 2.55 9.95 13.61
CA GLN A 60 1.74 9.22 14.58
C GLN A 60 1.20 7.88 14.05
N SER A 61 1.47 7.55 12.78
CA SER A 61 1.03 6.32 12.12
C SER A 61 2.16 5.30 12.02
N GLU A 62 1.87 4.05 12.35
CA GLU A 62 2.84 2.94 12.19
C GLU A 62 2.89 2.39 10.77
N HIS A 63 2.00 2.85 9.88
CA HIS A 63 1.84 2.31 8.53
C HIS A 63 3.12 2.47 7.69
N PRO A 64 3.55 1.48 6.88
CA PRO A 64 4.77 1.60 6.08
C PRO A 64 4.81 2.82 5.16
N LEU A 65 3.67 3.20 4.55
CA LEU A 65 3.57 4.41 3.72
C LEU A 65 3.77 5.69 4.54
N ALA A 66 3.24 5.76 5.76
CA ALA A 66 3.43 6.88 6.68
C ALA A 66 4.92 7.08 6.98
N GLN A 67 5.60 5.98 7.30
CA GLN A 67 7.04 5.99 7.54
C GLN A 67 7.85 6.45 6.31
N ALA A 68 7.38 6.19 5.09
CA ALA A 68 8.02 6.69 3.87
C ALA A 68 7.95 8.22 3.78
N VAL A 69 6.81 8.82 4.11
CA VAL A 69 6.62 10.28 4.16
C VAL A 69 7.50 10.90 5.24
N VAL A 70 7.52 10.31 6.44
CA VAL A 70 8.38 10.78 7.55
C VAL A 70 9.87 10.66 7.19
N ARG A 71 10.29 9.56 6.56
CA ARG A 71 11.67 9.42 6.06
C ARG A 71 12.01 10.49 5.02
N ARG A 72 11.11 10.77 4.09
CA ARG A 72 11.31 11.81 3.07
C ARG A 72 11.56 13.18 3.71
N ALA A 73 10.76 13.59 4.70
CA ALA A 73 10.96 14.84 5.41
C ALA A 73 12.33 14.91 6.12
N LYS A 74 12.80 13.79 6.68
CA LYS A 74 14.13 13.69 7.30
C LYS A 74 15.26 13.80 6.28
N THR A 75 15.14 13.12 5.13
CA THR A 75 16.11 13.20 4.03
C THR A 75 16.21 14.62 3.47
N ASP A 76 15.09 15.33 3.41
CA ASP A 76 15.02 16.73 2.95
C ASP A 76 15.42 17.73 4.05
N GLU A 77 15.87 17.25 5.21
CA GLU A 77 16.28 18.03 6.40
C GLU A 77 15.23 19.04 6.86
N LEU A 78 13.95 18.66 6.77
CA LEU A 78 12.84 19.54 7.12
C LEU A 78 12.58 19.50 8.62
N SER A 79 12.41 20.68 9.23
CA SER A 79 11.83 20.79 10.56
C SER A 79 10.34 20.50 10.47
N VAL A 80 9.93 19.37 11.06
CA VAL A 80 8.56 18.87 11.09
C VAL A 80 7.91 19.36 12.40
N PRO A 81 6.79 20.10 12.33
CA PRO A 81 6.04 20.54 13.52
C PRO A 81 5.31 19.38 14.19
N ASP A 82 4.85 19.58 15.42
CA ASP A 82 3.99 18.61 16.11
C ASP A 82 2.56 18.68 15.55
N ALA A 83 1.94 17.52 15.38
CA ALA A 83 0.53 17.40 15.05
C ALA A 83 -0.31 17.17 16.31
N VAL A 84 -1.48 17.81 16.38
CA VAL A 84 -2.45 17.64 17.47
C VAL A 84 -3.77 17.09 16.92
N ASP A 85 -4.58 16.50 17.81
CA ASP A 85 -5.89 15.91 17.46
C ASP A 85 -5.81 14.85 16.35
N PHE A 86 -4.77 14.02 16.40
CA PHE A 86 -4.59 12.93 15.44
C PHE A 86 -5.75 11.93 15.51
N ASN A 87 -6.24 11.56 14.33
CA ASN A 87 -7.28 10.56 14.17
C ASN A 87 -6.96 9.66 12.97
N SER A 88 -6.97 8.34 13.19
CA SER A 88 -6.88 7.34 12.13
C SER A 88 -8.28 7.00 11.63
N ILE A 89 -8.51 7.13 10.34
CA ILE A 89 -9.82 6.96 9.72
C ILE A 89 -9.92 5.56 9.11
N THR A 90 -10.94 4.81 9.55
CA THR A 90 -11.31 3.53 8.94
C THR A 90 -11.51 3.69 7.44
N GLY A 91 -10.84 2.87 6.64
CA GLY A 91 -10.84 3.00 5.17
C GLY A 91 -9.53 3.56 4.57
N GLY A 92 -8.54 3.91 5.41
CA GLY A 92 -7.15 4.05 4.99
C GLY A 92 -6.68 5.50 4.82
N GLY A 93 -6.90 6.33 5.84
CA GLY A 93 -6.30 7.66 5.91
C GLY A 93 -6.14 8.14 7.35
N VAL A 94 -5.50 9.30 7.50
CA VAL A 94 -5.22 9.95 8.77
C VAL A 94 -5.52 11.44 8.67
N GLN A 95 -5.91 12.06 9.77
CA GLN A 95 -6.07 13.51 9.86
C GLN A 95 -5.50 14.03 11.17
N ALA A 96 -5.03 15.26 11.16
CA ALA A 96 -4.63 15.99 12.36
C ALA A 96 -4.57 17.50 12.06
N SER A 97 -4.43 18.30 13.13
CA SER A 97 -4.15 19.72 13.03
C SER A 97 -2.65 19.97 13.15
N VAL A 98 -2.07 20.76 12.24
CA VAL A 98 -0.65 21.11 12.22
C VAL A 98 -0.53 22.62 12.02
N ASP A 99 0.10 23.32 12.96
CA ASP A 99 0.21 24.80 12.95
C ASP A 99 -1.14 25.53 12.72
N GLY A 100 -2.24 24.94 13.21
CA GLY A 100 -3.60 25.45 13.07
C GLY A 100 -4.30 25.11 11.75
N GLN A 101 -3.64 24.39 10.84
CA GLN A 101 -4.21 23.93 9.57
C GLN A 101 -4.73 22.50 9.71
N GLN A 102 -5.90 22.21 9.13
CA GLN A 102 -6.47 20.86 9.10
C GLN A 102 -5.86 20.08 7.94
N VAL A 103 -5.13 19.02 8.26
CA VAL A 103 -4.45 18.18 7.28
C VAL A 103 -5.13 16.81 7.24
N LEU A 104 -5.53 16.38 6.05
CA LEU A 104 -6.11 15.07 5.79
C LEU A 104 -5.27 14.34 4.73
N ILE A 105 -4.90 13.10 5.01
CA ILE A 105 -4.08 12.26 4.13
C ILE A 105 -4.78 10.94 3.91
N GLY A 106 -4.88 10.49 2.66
CA GLY A 106 -5.43 9.17 2.36
C GLY A 106 -5.69 8.92 0.88
N LYS A 107 -6.59 7.99 0.60
CA LYS A 107 -7.05 7.66 -0.75
C LYS A 107 -8.01 8.72 -1.28
N ALA A 108 -8.09 8.86 -2.61
CA ALA A 108 -9.00 9.81 -3.25
C ALA A 108 -10.46 9.65 -2.80
N ASP A 109 -10.96 8.42 -2.64
CA ASP A 109 -12.34 8.16 -2.22
C ASP A 109 -12.64 8.66 -0.80
N LEU A 110 -11.65 8.64 0.10
CA LEU A 110 -11.77 9.21 1.44
C LEU A 110 -11.93 10.73 1.37
N LEU A 111 -11.11 11.39 0.55
CA LEU A 111 -11.16 12.84 0.37
C LEU A 111 -12.48 13.28 -0.29
N ASP A 112 -13.00 12.52 -1.23
CA ASP A 112 -14.34 12.76 -1.81
C ASP A 112 -15.43 12.65 -0.74
N GLY A 113 -15.35 11.63 0.11
CA GLY A 113 -16.27 11.46 1.25
C GLY A 113 -16.22 12.62 2.25
N GLN A 114 -15.08 13.31 2.34
CA GLN A 114 -14.88 14.53 3.16
C GLN A 114 -15.14 15.83 2.38
N SER A 115 -15.67 15.75 1.17
CA SER A 115 -16.00 16.89 0.30
C SER A 115 -14.79 17.82 0.04
N ILE A 116 -13.59 17.24 -0.09
CA ILE A 116 -12.38 18.01 -0.42
C ILE A 116 -12.45 18.53 -1.85
N GLY A 117 -12.14 19.81 -2.04
CA GLY A 117 -12.07 20.41 -3.37
C GLY A 117 -10.82 20.01 -4.16
N GLY A 118 -10.97 19.71 -5.45
CA GLY A 118 -9.86 19.52 -6.39
C GLY A 118 -9.33 18.09 -6.53
N VAL A 119 -10.00 17.10 -5.93
CA VAL A 119 -9.57 15.67 -5.96
C VAL A 119 -9.49 15.13 -7.39
N ASP A 120 -10.39 15.52 -8.30
CA ASP A 120 -10.40 15.07 -9.70
C ASP A 120 -9.08 15.40 -10.43
N ALA A 121 -8.53 16.59 -10.23
CA ALA A 121 -7.24 16.97 -10.80
C ALA A 121 -6.10 16.09 -10.25
N GLY A 122 -6.18 15.74 -8.96
CA GLY A 122 -5.28 14.78 -8.34
C GLY A 122 -5.39 13.38 -8.94
N ARG A 123 -6.61 12.90 -9.26
CA ARG A 123 -6.82 11.57 -9.89
C ARG A 123 -6.19 11.49 -11.28
N GLU A 124 -6.30 12.55 -12.07
CA GLU A 124 -5.67 12.62 -13.40
C GLU A 124 -4.15 12.42 -13.30
N ARG A 125 -3.49 13.15 -12.38
CA ARG A 125 -2.05 13.04 -12.13
C ARG A 125 -1.65 11.70 -11.52
N ALA A 126 -2.43 11.23 -10.54
CA ALA A 126 -2.20 9.94 -9.90
C ALA A 126 -2.20 8.78 -10.89
N THR A 127 -3.03 8.83 -11.94
CA THR A 127 -3.13 7.77 -12.94
C THR A 127 -1.78 7.43 -13.58
N GLN A 128 -0.96 8.44 -13.87
CA GLN A 128 0.37 8.23 -14.44
C GLN A 128 1.26 7.42 -13.48
N HIS A 129 1.39 7.87 -12.24
CA HIS A 129 2.18 7.19 -11.22
C HIS A 129 1.66 5.78 -10.89
N GLN A 130 0.33 5.60 -10.82
CA GLN A 130 -0.27 4.30 -10.55
C GLN A 130 -0.03 3.32 -11.70
N SER A 131 -0.03 3.78 -12.96
CA SER A 131 0.30 2.93 -14.11
C SER A 131 1.74 2.40 -14.09
N GLU A 132 2.63 3.08 -13.35
CA GLU A 132 4.02 2.65 -13.12
C GLU A 132 4.15 1.74 -11.89
N GLY A 133 3.04 1.44 -11.20
CA GLY A 133 3.02 0.59 -10.01
C GLY A 133 3.27 1.36 -8.71
N ALA A 134 3.16 2.69 -8.68
CA ALA A 134 3.22 3.46 -7.44
C ALA A 134 1.88 3.45 -6.70
N THR A 135 1.93 3.40 -5.37
CA THR A 135 0.80 3.74 -4.51
C THR A 135 0.74 5.26 -4.40
N VAL A 136 -0.42 5.88 -4.67
CA VAL A 136 -0.57 7.34 -4.58
C VAL A 136 -1.47 7.70 -3.40
N ILE A 137 -0.97 8.57 -2.53
CA ILE A 137 -1.73 9.20 -1.45
C ILE A 137 -2.04 10.65 -1.78
N PHE A 138 -3.17 11.14 -1.29
CA PHE A 138 -3.65 12.50 -1.50
C PHE A 138 -3.56 13.25 -0.18
N ILE A 139 -3.14 14.50 -0.25
CA ILE A 139 -2.94 15.37 0.91
C ILE A 139 -3.80 16.61 0.71
N ALA A 140 -4.75 16.80 1.61
CA ALA A 140 -5.62 17.95 1.66
C ALA A 140 -5.26 18.83 2.85
N VAL A 141 -5.31 20.14 2.64
CA VAL A 141 -5.12 21.15 3.68
C VAL A 141 -6.29 22.12 3.62
N ASP A 142 -6.94 22.33 4.77
CA ASP A 142 -8.08 23.24 4.94
C ASP A 142 -9.19 23.04 3.89
N GLY A 143 -9.53 21.78 3.63
CA GLY A 143 -10.63 21.40 2.73
C GLY A 143 -10.30 21.41 1.23
N LYS A 144 -9.03 21.61 0.86
CA LYS A 144 -8.60 21.62 -0.54
C LYS A 144 -7.42 20.68 -0.77
N LEU A 145 -7.37 20.06 -1.94
CA LEU A 145 -6.22 19.25 -2.34
C LEU A 145 -4.97 20.14 -2.42
N ALA A 146 -3.95 19.80 -1.64
CA ALA A 146 -2.66 20.48 -1.62
C ALA A 146 -1.63 19.73 -2.49
N ALA A 147 -1.63 18.39 -2.43
CA ALA A 147 -0.73 17.57 -3.21
C ALA A 147 -1.21 16.12 -3.36
N ILE A 148 -0.55 15.41 -4.28
CA ILE A 148 -0.45 13.95 -4.25
C ILE A 148 1.01 13.55 -4.04
N MET A 149 1.23 12.40 -3.39
CA MET A 149 2.55 11.77 -3.29
C MET A 149 2.50 10.36 -3.88
N ALA A 150 3.39 10.10 -4.83
CA ALA A 150 3.66 8.77 -5.33
C ALA A 150 4.69 8.08 -4.43
N ILE A 151 4.32 6.89 -3.96
CA ILE A 151 5.12 6.06 -3.07
C ILE A 151 5.33 4.72 -3.74
N THR A 152 6.58 4.33 -3.90
CA THR A 152 6.95 3.07 -4.53
C THR A 152 7.64 2.17 -3.51
N ASP A 153 7.21 0.92 -3.44
CA ASP A 153 7.96 -0.14 -2.74
C ASP A 153 8.59 -1.04 -3.79
N PRO A 154 9.92 -1.04 -3.95
CA PRO A 154 10.59 -1.81 -4.98
C PRO A 154 10.27 -3.30 -4.88
N ILE A 155 10.06 -3.96 -6.03
CA ILE A 155 9.92 -5.42 -6.11
C ILE A 155 11.24 -6.07 -5.65
N LYS A 156 11.17 -7.15 -4.86
CA LYS A 156 12.40 -7.90 -4.49
C LYS A 156 13.01 -8.53 -5.73
N GLU A 157 14.33 -8.51 -5.85
CA GLU A 157 15.05 -9.13 -6.97
C GLU A 157 14.74 -10.63 -7.12
N SER A 158 14.42 -11.31 -6.01
CA SER A 158 14.04 -12.72 -5.98
C SER A 158 12.60 -13.01 -6.43
N THR A 159 11.70 -12.03 -6.40
CA THR A 159 10.26 -12.23 -6.65
C THR A 159 9.98 -12.83 -8.03
N PRO A 160 10.55 -12.34 -9.15
CA PRO A 160 10.28 -12.92 -10.47
C PRO A 160 10.68 -14.40 -10.57
N ALA A 161 11.82 -14.78 -9.99
CA ALA A 161 12.29 -16.16 -9.98
C ALA A 161 11.41 -17.07 -9.10
N ALA A 162 10.96 -16.56 -7.96
CA ALA A 162 10.04 -17.27 -7.07
C ALA A 162 8.69 -17.54 -7.76
N LEU A 163 8.10 -16.53 -8.38
CA LEU A 163 6.82 -16.67 -9.10
C LEU A 163 6.94 -17.67 -10.26
N LYS A 164 8.01 -17.57 -11.05
CA LYS A 164 8.29 -18.54 -12.11
C LYS A 164 8.34 -19.98 -11.58
N THR A 165 8.98 -20.18 -10.43
CA THR A 165 9.07 -21.52 -9.79
C THR A 165 7.70 -22.02 -9.35
N LEU A 166 6.85 -21.15 -8.77
CA LEU A 166 5.47 -21.51 -8.41
C LEU A 166 4.65 -21.92 -9.64
N HIS A 167 4.78 -21.19 -10.75
CA HIS A 167 4.11 -21.53 -12.01
C HIS A 167 4.62 -22.84 -12.62
N GLU A 168 5.93 -23.11 -12.58
CA GLU A 168 6.51 -24.38 -13.03
C GLU A 168 6.01 -25.59 -12.21
N LEU A 169 5.65 -25.36 -10.94
CA LEU A 169 5.00 -26.35 -10.08
C LEU A 169 3.48 -26.47 -10.35
N GLY A 170 2.94 -25.70 -11.28
CA GLY A 170 1.52 -25.71 -11.63
C GLY A 170 0.61 -24.97 -10.65
N LEU A 171 1.17 -24.14 -9.77
CA LEU A 171 0.42 -23.37 -8.78
C LEU A 171 -0.13 -22.09 -9.39
N LYS A 172 -1.38 -21.77 -9.07
CA LYS A 172 -1.98 -20.47 -9.40
C LYS A 172 -1.57 -19.43 -8.37
N VAL A 173 -1.14 -18.25 -8.81
CA VAL A 173 -0.78 -17.15 -7.91
C VAL A 173 -1.83 -16.05 -7.96
N VAL A 174 -2.34 -15.66 -6.78
CA VAL A 174 -3.33 -14.59 -6.63
C VAL A 174 -2.76 -13.49 -5.74
N MET A 175 -2.72 -12.24 -6.22
CA MET A 175 -2.27 -11.10 -5.41
C MET A 175 -3.45 -10.37 -4.79
N LEU A 176 -3.40 -10.14 -3.48
CA LEU A 176 -4.32 -9.24 -2.78
C LEU A 176 -3.56 -7.98 -2.36
N THR A 177 -4.18 -6.82 -2.56
CA THR A 177 -3.55 -5.56 -2.14
C THR A 177 -4.57 -4.49 -1.81
N GLY A 178 -4.23 -3.65 -0.84
CA GLY A 178 -4.97 -2.44 -0.50
C GLY A 178 -4.77 -1.27 -1.48
N ASP A 179 -3.87 -1.41 -2.46
CA ASP A 179 -3.61 -0.42 -3.49
C ASP A 179 -4.81 -0.19 -4.43
N ALA A 180 -4.78 0.92 -5.16
CA ALA A 180 -5.73 1.18 -6.22
C ALA A 180 -5.59 0.18 -7.39
N GLN A 181 -6.69 -0.02 -8.12
CA GLN A 181 -6.76 -0.97 -9.24
C GLN A 181 -5.68 -0.77 -10.32
N PRO A 182 -5.31 0.45 -10.75
CA PRO A 182 -4.27 0.62 -11.75
C PRO A 182 -2.89 0.18 -11.25
N THR A 183 -2.56 0.47 -9.99
CA THR A 183 -1.30 0.04 -9.35
C THR A 183 -1.21 -1.48 -9.25
N ALA A 184 -2.27 -2.12 -8.73
CA ALA A 184 -2.32 -3.57 -8.60
C ALA A 184 -2.19 -4.25 -9.96
N LYS A 185 -2.87 -3.72 -10.98
CA LYS A 185 -2.79 -4.22 -12.35
C LYS A 185 -1.35 -4.11 -12.90
N ALA A 186 -0.72 -2.95 -12.77
CA ALA A 186 0.63 -2.73 -13.26
C ALA A 186 1.65 -3.70 -12.62
N VAL A 187 1.54 -3.93 -11.31
CA VAL A 187 2.40 -4.90 -10.59
C VAL A 187 2.10 -6.32 -11.04
N ALA A 188 0.83 -6.71 -11.17
CA ALA A 188 0.43 -8.04 -11.61
C ALA A 188 0.94 -8.36 -13.02
N GLU A 189 0.78 -7.43 -13.98
CA GLU A 189 1.26 -7.58 -15.35
C GLU A 189 2.79 -7.70 -15.40
N LYS A 190 3.50 -6.85 -14.64
CA LYS A 190 4.97 -6.88 -14.57
C LYS A 190 5.52 -8.19 -14.00
N LEU A 191 4.79 -8.80 -13.07
CA LEU A 191 5.18 -10.02 -12.37
C LEU A 191 4.58 -11.31 -12.96
N GLY A 192 3.68 -11.19 -13.94
CA GLY A 192 2.98 -12.33 -14.53
C GLY A 192 2.02 -13.03 -13.57
N ILE A 193 1.35 -12.28 -12.68
CA ILE A 193 0.42 -12.84 -11.69
C ILE A 193 -0.91 -13.20 -12.36
N ASP A 194 -1.46 -14.38 -12.03
CA ASP A 194 -2.64 -14.94 -12.71
C ASP A 194 -3.93 -14.19 -12.40
N GLU A 195 -4.08 -13.71 -11.16
CA GLU A 195 -5.27 -13.00 -10.69
C GLU A 195 -4.87 -11.97 -9.63
N PHE A 196 -5.51 -10.80 -9.62
CA PHE A 196 -5.28 -9.79 -8.59
C PHE A 196 -6.59 -9.17 -8.11
N HIS A 197 -6.62 -8.78 -6.84
CA HIS A 197 -7.70 -7.99 -6.23
C HIS A 197 -7.10 -6.76 -5.57
N ALA A 198 -7.64 -5.60 -5.92
CA ALA A 198 -7.19 -4.29 -5.49
C ALA A 198 -8.20 -3.67 -4.52
N GLY A 199 -7.76 -2.69 -3.73
CA GLY A 199 -8.59 -2.00 -2.74
C GLY A 199 -9.04 -2.89 -1.58
N VAL A 200 -8.37 -4.02 -1.37
CA VAL A 200 -8.76 -5.07 -0.41
C VAL A 200 -8.34 -4.65 1.01
N SER A 201 -9.29 -4.62 1.94
CA SER A 201 -8.99 -4.42 3.37
C SER A 201 -8.44 -5.70 4.02
N PRO A 202 -7.85 -5.63 5.22
CA PRO A 202 -7.42 -6.85 5.94
C PRO A 202 -8.56 -7.87 6.14
N GLU A 203 -9.77 -7.39 6.42
CA GLU A 203 -10.98 -8.22 6.58
C GLU A 203 -11.35 -8.91 5.26
N ASP A 204 -11.32 -8.16 4.15
CA ASP A 204 -11.61 -8.70 2.82
C ASP A 204 -10.59 -9.78 2.40
N LYS A 205 -9.32 -9.66 2.82
CA LYS A 205 -8.31 -10.70 2.55
C LYS A 205 -8.68 -12.02 3.22
N HIS A 206 -9.13 -11.96 4.47
CA HIS A 206 -9.58 -13.15 5.20
C HIS A 206 -10.77 -13.80 4.50
N ASP A 207 -11.78 -12.99 4.14
CA ASP A 207 -12.98 -13.46 3.45
C ASP A 207 -12.67 -14.05 2.07
N PHE A 208 -11.70 -13.47 1.36
CA PHE A 208 -11.24 -13.99 0.07
C PHE A 208 -10.63 -15.39 0.21
N VAL A 209 -9.71 -15.58 1.17
CA VAL A 209 -9.09 -16.88 1.42
C VAL A 209 -10.15 -17.91 1.84
N LYS A 210 -11.11 -17.52 2.68
CA LYS A 210 -12.21 -18.38 3.10
C LYS A 210 -13.06 -18.82 1.89
N ARG A 211 -13.42 -17.89 1.01
CA ARG A 211 -14.18 -18.18 -0.21
C ARG A 211 -13.46 -19.18 -1.11
N LEU A 212 -12.16 -19.02 -1.35
CA LEU A 212 -11.39 -19.99 -2.15
C LEU A 212 -11.40 -21.39 -1.53
N LYS A 213 -11.31 -21.48 -0.20
CA LYS A 213 -11.41 -22.77 0.51
C LYS A 213 -12.80 -23.39 0.38
N ASP A 214 -13.86 -22.57 0.43
CA ASP A 214 -15.25 -23.02 0.23
C ASP A 214 -15.49 -23.49 -1.22
N GLU A 215 -14.75 -22.94 -2.19
CA GLU A 215 -14.70 -23.40 -3.59
C GLU A 215 -13.88 -24.70 -3.77
N GLY A 216 -13.34 -25.26 -2.69
CA GLY A 216 -12.59 -26.53 -2.68
C GLY A 216 -11.10 -26.40 -3.02
N LYS A 217 -10.56 -25.17 -3.07
CA LYS A 217 -9.12 -24.93 -3.31
C LYS A 217 -8.30 -25.22 -2.05
N VAL A 218 -7.08 -25.72 -2.25
CA VAL A 218 -6.09 -25.80 -1.18
C VAL A 218 -5.17 -24.59 -1.27
N VAL A 219 -5.36 -23.66 -0.34
CA VAL A 219 -4.76 -22.32 -0.39
C VAL A 219 -3.61 -22.18 0.59
N ALA A 220 -2.47 -21.67 0.13
CA ALA A 220 -1.43 -21.10 0.97
C ALA A 220 -1.50 -19.56 0.89
N MET A 221 -1.38 -18.88 2.03
CA MET A 221 -1.25 -17.42 2.08
C MET A 221 0.18 -17.04 2.45
N ALA A 222 0.80 -16.14 1.69
CA ALA A 222 2.08 -15.52 2.00
C ALA A 222 1.88 -14.03 2.27
N GLY A 223 2.35 -13.58 3.43
CA GLY A 223 2.24 -12.21 3.91
C GLY A 223 3.44 -11.82 4.76
N ASP A 224 3.54 -10.53 5.10
CA ASP A 224 4.63 -10.03 5.94
C ASP A 224 4.41 -10.29 7.46
N GLY A 225 3.21 -10.74 7.81
CA GLY A 225 2.80 -11.06 9.18
C GLY A 225 2.45 -9.85 10.04
N ILE A 226 2.45 -8.64 9.48
CA ILE A 226 2.03 -7.40 10.14
C ILE A 226 0.59 -7.06 9.74
N ASN A 227 0.28 -7.13 8.44
CA ASN A 227 -1.04 -6.76 7.91
C ASN A 227 -1.93 -7.95 7.53
N ASP A 228 -1.41 -9.17 7.66
CA ASP A 228 -1.99 -10.41 7.12
C ASP A 228 -2.23 -11.50 8.19
N ALA A 229 -2.30 -11.10 9.46
CA ALA A 229 -2.49 -11.98 10.61
C ALA A 229 -3.97 -12.36 10.83
#